data_AF-A0A9E5XAW6-F1
#
_entry.id   AF-A0A9E5XAW6-F1
#
_cell.length_a   1.000
_cell.length_b   1.000
_cell.length_c   1.000
_cell.angle_alpha   90.00
_cell.angle_beta   90.00
_cell.angle_gamma   90.00
#
_symmetry.space_group_name_H-M   'P 1'
#
loop_
_entity.id
_entity.type
_entity.pdbx_description
1 polymer ?
#
loop_
_entity_poly.entity_id
_entity_poly.type
_entity_poly.pdbx_seq_one_letter_code
_entity_poly.pdbx_strand_id
1 'polypeptide(L)'
;MTGLIVAGYIVHTSRSRQCSATQLQEARSEYPDAVIDDDGVVMARLDGIGDVYHPQAAMLFVTDALKKGDIDPATDCVIRSTGQWLISSLEQHGDAWYWFYPFDWPYGNNDELLSRAPWPSGLAQGNGLIALGMLADYTGDPAYDETAHRAFTAFTADDSRIRTTLPDGGLFFQEYETAIPTFVLNGNLDALIGVAGYAKRYDDQKAWAIFRRGIDGLRELLPRFSVTTPQGEVSAYDLIRLHPDLRLRASGGSATVDLSGPQGFTASATIEPSPGDSPELITNGGFEQLDASGSDRPEDWKAIITAGGDNFAFPDGHAYEGRRFAQITTSGEGWEVLGQTVGSEQVGKGSYGISFYARETAEDPWKGHRRG
;
A
#
# COMPACT_ATOMS: atom_id res chain seq x y z
N MET A 1 -13.80 -44.84 9.47
CA MET A 1 -12.34 -44.80 9.27
C MET A 1 -12.09 -44.20 7.89
N THR A 2 -11.37 -43.08 7.86
CA THR A 2 -10.57 -42.53 6.72
C THR A 2 -11.32 -42.38 5.39
N GLY A 3 -11.70 -41.18 4.91
CA GLY A 3 -11.00 -39.90 4.97
C GLY A 3 -10.05 -39.78 3.78
N LEU A 4 -10.55 -39.28 2.65
CA LEU A 4 -9.73 -38.68 1.59
C LEU A 4 -10.43 -37.40 1.14
N ILE A 5 -9.96 -36.28 1.69
CA ILE A 5 -10.20 -34.94 1.15
C ILE A 5 -9.27 -34.84 -0.05
N VAL A 6 -9.82 -34.97 -1.26
CA VAL A 6 -9.12 -34.60 -2.48
C VAL A 6 -9.42 -33.13 -2.72
N ALA A 7 -8.35 -32.34 -2.82
CA ALA A 7 -8.36 -30.92 -3.10
C ALA A 7 -9.44 -30.55 -4.12
N GLY A 8 -10.40 -29.75 -3.69
CA GLY A 8 -11.49 -29.26 -4.53
C GLY A 8 -10.95 -28.28 -5.56
N TYR A 9 -10.57 -28.78 -6.73
CA TYR A 9 -10.83 -28.01 -7.94
C TYR A 9 -12.35 -28.01 -8.11
N ILE A 10 -13.00 -26.91 -7.75
CA ILE A 10 -14.37 -26.65 -8.16
C ILE A 10 -14.33 -26.50 -9.68
N VAL A 11 -14.65 -27.60 -10.37
CA VAL A 11 -14.94 -27.60 -11.80
C VAL A 11 -16.13 -26.67 -11.99
N HIS A 12 -15.89 -25.48 -12.55
CA HIS A 12 -16.92 -24.52 -12.95
C HIS A 12 -17.82 -25.16 -14.00
N THR A 13 -18.91 -25.80 -13.57
CA THR A 13 -20.02 -26.17 -14.43
C THR A 13 -20.68 -24.87 -14.90
N SER A 14 -20.51 -24.55 -16.19
CA SER A 14 -21.14 -23.47 -16.96
C SER A 14 -22.14 -22.60 -16.18
N ARG A 15 -21.65 -21.55 -15.51
CA ARG A 15 -22.52 -20.43 -15.16
C ARG A 15 -22.97 -19.83 -16.49
N SER A 16 -24.28 -19.73 -16.73
CA SER A 16 -24.80 -18.93 -17.83
C SER A 16 -24.21 -17.52 -17.67
N ARG A 17 -23.54 -16.98 -18.70
CA ARG A 17 -23.02 -15.61 -18.68
C ARG A 17 -24.11 -14.69 -18.16
N GLN A 18 -23.83 -14.00 -17.05
CA GLN A 18 -24.79 -13.07 -16.44
C GLN A 18 -25.07 -11.89 -17.36
N CYS A 19 -24.04 -11.42 -18.09
CA CYS A 19 -24.15 -10.36 -19.09
C CYS A 19 -24.17 -10.90 -20.51
N SER A 20 -25.01 -10.29 -21.36
CA SER A 20 -24.95 -10.53 -22.80
C SER A 20 -23.66 -9.95 -23.40
N ALA A 21 -23.24 -10.47 -24.56
CA ALA A 21 -22.06 -9.95 -25.26
C ALA A 21 -22.20 -8.46 -25.62
N THR A 22 -23.41 -8.00 -25.92
CA THR A 22 -23.70 -6.59 -26.20
C THR A 22 -23.53 -5.72 -24.95
N GLN A 23 -24.09 -6.13 -23.81
CA GLN A 23 -23.90 -5.43 -22.54
C GLN A 23 -22.42 -5.33 -22.14
N LEU A 24 -21.65 -6.42 -22.32
CA LEU A 24 -20.22 -6.40 -22.03
C LEU A 24 -19.46 -5.44 -22.95
N GLN A 25 -19.82 -5.39 -24.23
CA GLN A 25 -19.22 -4.45 -25.18
C GLN A 25 -19.53 -2.99 -24.82
N GLU A 26 -20.78 -2.70 -24.47
CA GLU A 26 -21.24 -1.38 -24.04
C GLU A 26 -20.55 -0.94 -22.75
N ALA A 27 -20.52 -1.81 -21.73
CA ALA A 27 -19.87 -1.51 -20.45
C ALA A 27 -18.35 -1.26 -20.61
N ARG A 28 -17.65 -2.06 -21.42
CA ARG A 28 -16.22 -1.84 -21.72
C ARG A 28 -15.98 -0.55 -22.51
N SER A 29 -16.98 -0.06 -23.24
CA SER A 29 -16.90 1.24 -23.93
C SER A 29 -17.18 2.42 -23.01
N GLU A 30 -18.09 2.27 -22.04
CA GLU A 30 -18.38 3.32 -21.06
C GLU A 30 -17.26 3.45 -20.02
N TYR A 31 -16.67 2.32 -19.62
CA TYR A 31 -15.62 2.24 -18.61
C TYR A 31 -14.31 1.68 -19.22
N PRO A 32 -13.63 2.43 -20.09
CA PRO A 32 -12.45 1.95 -20.81
C PRO A 32 -11.25 1.61 -19.89
N ASP A 33 -11.21 2.20 -18.70
CA ASP A 33 -10.18 1.95 -17.69
C ASP A 33 -10.51 0.77 -16.77
N ALA A 34 -11.74 0.27 -16.79
CA ALA A 34 -12.15 -0.90 -16.01
C ALA A 34 -11.85 -2.20 -16.76
N VAL A 35 -11.24 -3.16 -16.08
CA VAL A 35 -11.10 -4.53 -16.60
C VAL A 35 -12.36 -5.29 -16.23
N ILE A 36 -13.10 -5.79 -17.22
CA ILE A 36 -14.36 -6.52 -17.02
C ILE A 36 -14.24 -7.88 -17.69
N ASP A 37 -14.38 -8.97 -16.92
CA ASP A 37 -14.30 -10.33 -17.44
C ASP A 37 -15.52 -10.72 -18.29
N ASP A 38 -15.57 -11.96 -18.75
CA ASP A 38 -16.63 -12.46 -19.63
C ASP A 38 -17.96 -12.76 -18.89
N ASP A 39 -17.95 -12.74 -17.56
CA ASP A 39 -19.15 -12.87 -16.71
C ASP A 39 -19.65 -11.49 -16.22
N GLY A 40 -18.91 -10.41 -16.51
CA GLY A 40 -19.24 -9.05 -16.12
C GLY A 40 -18.66 -8.65 -14.75
N VAL A 41 -17.70 -9.40 -14.22
CA VAL A 41 -17.04 -9.09 -12.96
C VAL A 41 -15.90 -8.11 -13.20
N VAL A 42 -15.83 -7.08 -12.37
CA VAL A 42 -14.73 -6.11 -12.41
C VAL A 42 -13.45 -6.69 -11.79
N MET A 43 -12.36 -6.53 -12.52
CA MET A 43 -11.00 -6.93 -12.20
C MET A 43 -10.08 -5.69 -12.18
N ALA A 44 -8.81 -5.87 -11.81
CA ALA A 44 -7.77 -4.87 -12.01
C ALA A 44 -6.68 -5.42 -12.93
N ARG A 45 -6.06 -4.54 -13.72
CA ARG A 45 -4.81 -4.83 -14.42
C ARG A 45 -3.65 -4.31 -13.59
N LEU A 46 -2.76 -5.20 -13.17
CA LEU A 46 -1.58 -4.86 -12.40
C LEU A 46 -0.31 -5.06 -13.24
N ASP A 47 0.58 -4.07 -13.23
CA ASP A 47 1.86 -4.16 -13.94
C ASP A 47 2.68 -5.36 -13.45
N GLY A 48 3.15 -6.17 -14.39
CA GLY A 48 3.94 -7.37 -14.10
C GLY A 48 3.15 -8.61 -13.64
N ILE A 49 1.85 -8.48 -13.35
CA ILE A 49 0.97 -9.59 -12.93
C ILE A 49 -0.11 -9.87 -13.99
N GLY A 50 -0.68 -8.83 -14.59
CA GLY A 50 -1.78 -8.93 -15.55
C GLY A 50 -3.15 -8.69 -14.90
N ASP A 51 -4.18 -9.29 -15.49
CA ASP A 51 -5.56 -9.12 -15.03
C ASP A 51 -5.83 -10.04 -13.85
N VAL A 52 -6.26 -9.47 -12.73
CA VAL A 52 -6.52 -10.19 -11.48
C VAL A 52 -7.85 -9.78 -10.84
N TYR A 53 -8.49 -10.74 -10.17
CA TYR A 53 -9.61 -10.43 -9.29
C TYR A 53 -9.09 -9.62 -8.09
N HIS A 54 -9.48 -8.35 -8.04
CA HIS A 54 -8.98 -7.37 -7.09
C HIS A 54 -10.17 -6.82 -6.27
N PRO A 55 -10.40 -7.33 -5.04
CA PRO A 55 -11.58 -7.00 -4.24
C PRO A 55 -11.90 -5.50 -4.16
N GLN A 56 -10.91 -4.66 -3.86
CA GLN A 56 -11.11 -3.22 -3.80
C GLN A 56 -11.56 -2.61 -5.14
N ALA A 57 -11.03 -3.09 -6.28
CA ALA A 57 -11.37 -2.50 -7.58
C ALA A 57 -12.82 -2.78 -7.94
N ALA A 58 -13.26 -4.02 -7.67
CA ALA A 58 -14.66 -4.43 -7.77
C ALA A 58 -15.59 -3.56 -6.89
N MET A 59 -15.21 -3.35 -5.63
CA MET A 59 -16.02 -2.55 -4.68
C MET A 59 -16.08 -1.08 -5.09
N LEU A 60 -14.94 -0.48 -5.47
CA LEU A 60 -14.89 0.92 -5.89
C LEU A 60 -15.75 1.15 -7.13
N PHE A 61 -15.62 0.29 -8.15
CA PHE A 61 -16.48 0.36 -9.34
C PHE A 61 -17.96 0.37 -8.97
N VAL A 62 -18.40 -0.58 -8.14
CA VAL A 62 -19.80 -0.67 -7.69
C VAL A 62 -20.22 0.63 -7.00
N THR A 63 -19.43 1.12 -6.04
CA THR A 63 -19.80 2.33 -5.30
C THR A 63 -19.82 3.58 -6.19
N ASP A 64 -18.92 3.70 -7.16
CA ASP A 64 -18.82 4.87 -8.03
C ASP A 64 -19.92 4.86 -9.09
N ALA A 65 -20.21 3.70 -9.70
CA ALA A 65 -21.32 3.55 -10.63
C ALA A 65 -22.67 3.86 -9.97
N LEU A 66 -22.89 3.36 -8.75
CA LEU A 66 -24.12 3.63 -7.99
C LEU A 66 -24.24 5.11 -7.57
N LYS A 67 -23.13 5.78 -7.22
CA LYS A 67 -23.13 7.23 -6.92
C LYS A 67 -23.42 8.10 -8.13
N LYS A 68 -22.96 7.69 -9.32
CA LYS A 68 -23.22 8.39 -10.59
C LYS A 68 -24.72 8.39 -10.91
N GLY A 69 -25.45 7.32 -10.55
CA GLY A 69 -26.92 7.25 -10.60
C GLY A 69 -27.53 7.01 -11.99
N ASP A 70 -26.86 7.42 -13.07
CA ASP A 70 -27.28 7.14 -14.45
C ASP A 70 -26.88 5.70 -14.85
N ILE A 71 -27.59 4.72 -14.31
CA ILE A 71 -27.28 3.29 -14.49
C ILE A 71 -28.05 2.73 -15.69
N ASP A 72 -27.35 2.50 -16.80
CA ASP A 72 -27.89 1.85 -17.98
C ASP A 72 -27.90 0.30 -17.84
N PRO A 73 -28.53 -0.45 -18.78
CA PRO A 73 -28.61 -1.91 -18.68
C PRO A 73 -27.26 -2.64 -18.75
N ALA A 74 -26.23 -2.03 -19.32
CA ALA A 74 -24.89 -2.61 -19.38
C ALA A 74 -24.20 -2.47 -18.02
N THR A 75 -24.27 -1.28 -17.43
CA THR A 75 -23.75 -0.95 -16.11
C THR A 75 -24.48 -1.72 -15.00
N ASP A 76 -25.82 -1.82 -15.05
CA ASP A 76 -26.60 -2.65 -14.11
C ASP A 76 -26.11 -4.10 -14.13
N CYS A 77 -25.81 -4.64 -15.32
CA CYS A 77 -25.31 -5.99 -15.44
C CYS A 77 -23.96 -6.17 -14.73
N VAL A 78 -23.00 -5.27 -14.96
CA VAL A 78 -21.67 -5.32 -14.32
C VAL A 78 -21.77 -5.12 -12.82
N ILE A 79 -22.63 -4.21 -12.33
CA ILE A 79 -22.91 -4.02 -10.91
C ILE A 79 -23.42 -5.33 -10.28
N ARG A 80 -24.40 -5.98 -10.91
CA ARG A 80 -24.99 -7.24 -10.39
C ARG A 80 -24.00 -8.40 -10.45
N SER A 81 -23.28 -8.57 -11.54
CA SER A 81 -22.25 -9.60 -11.67
C SER A 81 -21.15 -9.43 -10.63
N THR A 82 -20.66 -8.19 -10.45
CA THR A 82 -19.64 -7.86 -9.45
C THR A 82 -20.17 -8.06 -8.03
N GLY A 83 -21.41 -7.68 -7.74
CA GLY A 83 -22.06 -7.93 -6.46
C GLY A 83 -22.18 -9.42 -6.13
N GLN A 84 -22.60 -10.25 -7.10
CA GLN A 84 -22.67 -11.70 -6.93
C GLN A 84 -21.29 -12.33 -6.75
N TRP A 85 -20.29 -11.81 -7.45
CA TRP A 85 -18.90 -12.20 -7.20
C TRP A 85 -18.49 -11.89 -5.76
N LEU A 86 -18.74 -10.68 -5.25
CA LEU A 86 -18.43 -10.29 -3.86
C LEU A 86 -19.07 -11.22 -2.82
N ILE A 87 -20.30 -11.67 -3.04
CA ILE A 87 -20.95 -12.66 -2.15
C ILE A 87 -20.20 -14.00 -2.21
N SER A 88 -19.93 -14.49 -3.42
CA SER A 88 -19.38 -15.82 -3.62
C SER A 88 -17.87 -15.94 -3.34
N SER A 89 -17.13 -14.82 -3.37
CA SER A 89 -15.69 -14.76 -3.13
C SER A 89 -15.32 -14.42 -1.68
N LEU A 90 -16.30 -14.17 -0.82
CA LEU A 90 -16.06 -14.00 0.61
C LEU A 90 -15.82 -15.37 1.25
N GLU A 91 -14.62 -15.57 1.81
CA GLU A 91 -14.17 -16.84 2.36
C GLU A 91 -14.00 -16.76 3.88
N GLN A 92 -14.35 -17.84 4.58
CA GLN A 92 -14.15 -17.93 6.04
C GLN A 92 -12.73 -18.42 6.35
N HIS A 93 -12.07 -17.75 7.27
CA HIS A 93 -10.79 -18.16 7.83
C HIS A 93 -10.80 -17.92 9.34
N GLY A 94 -10.77 -18.99 10.13
CA GLY A 94 -10.99 -18.92 11.59
C GLY A 94 -12.39 -18.41 11.90
N ASP A 95 -12.47 -17.43 12.80
CA ASP A 95 -13.73 -16.79 13.22
C ASP A 95 -14.10 -15.57 12.35
N ALA A 96 -13.33 -15.28 11.31
CA ALA A 96 -13.52 -14.13 10.43
C ALA A 96 -13.76 -14.51 8.96
N TRP A 97 -14.36 -13.59 8.20
CA TRP A 97 -14.59 -13.70 6.77
C TRP A 97 -13.87 -12.60 6.00
N TYR A 98 -13.23 -12.96 4.89
CA TYR A 98 -12.36 -12.07 4.12
C TYR A 98 -12.59 -12.19 2.63
N TRP A 99 -12.37 -11.09 1.92
CA TRP A 99 -12.00 -11.13 0.51
C TRP A 99 -10.49 -11.20 0.39
N PHE A 100 -10.01 -12.23 -0.30
CA PHE A 100 -8.58 -12.45 -0.50
C PHE A 100 -8.11 -11.92 -1.85
N TYR A 101 -6.91 -11.34 -1.85
CA TYR A 101 -6.14 -11.05 -3.04
C TYR A 101 -5.41 -12.32 -3.48
N PRO A 102 -5.58 -12.80 -4.74
CA PRO A 102 -5.04 -14.07 -5.20
C PRO A 102 -3.62 -13.97 -5.76
N PHE A 103 -2.89 -12.88 -5.48
CA PHE A 103 -1.56 -12.60 -6.01
C PHE A 103 -0.63 -12.10 -4.91
N ASP A 104 0.67 -12.34 -5.07
CA ASP A 104 1.68 -11.80 -4.17
C ASP A 104 1.83 -10.29 -4.37
N TRP A 105 1.90 -9.51 -3.29
CA TRP A 105 2.08 -8.06 -3.35
C TRP A 105 3.31 -7.60 -2.58
N PRO A 106 4.38 -7.18 -3.29
CA PRO A 106 5.56 -6.65 -2.63
C PRO A 106 5.32 -5.20 -2.19
N TYR A 107 5.06 -4.99 -0.89
CA TYR A 107 5.08 -3.66 -0.27
C TYR A 107 6.52 -3.17 -0.04
N GLY A 108 7.49 -3.82 -0.67
CA GLY A 108 8.82 -3.32 -0.96
C GLY A 108 9.81 -4.39 -1.34
N ASN A 109 11.11 -4.11 -1.17
CA ASN A 109 12.19 -5.04 -1.54
C ASN A 109 12.61 -5.93 -0.35
N ASN A 110 11.74 -6.12 0.64
CA ASN A 110 11.96 -7.00 1.78
C ASN A 110 10.83 -8.03 1.84
N ASP A 111 11.19 -9.31 2.01
CA ASP A 111 10.26 -10.43 2.19
C ASP A 111 9.34 -10.28 3.41
N GLU A 112 9.75 -9.55 4.46
CA GLU A 112 8.91 -9.24 5.62
C GLU A 112 7.75 -8.27 5.29
N LEU A 113 7.87 -7.57 4.15
CA LEU A 113 6.87 -6.66 3.59
C LEU A 113 6.14 -7.26 2.38
N LEU A 114 6.29 -8.56 2.16
CA LEU A 114 5.58 -9.29 1.12
C LEU A 114 4.24 -9.79 1.66
N SER A 115 3.13 -9.32 1.09
CA SER A 115 1.84 -9.98 1.28
C SER A 115 1.76 -11.18 0.34
N ARG A 116 1.78 -12.39 0.91
CA ARG A 116 1.73 -13.64 0.12
C ARG A 116 0.30 -14.06 -0.14
N ALA A 117 0.00 -14.43 -1.38
CA ALA A 117 -1.33 -14.93 -1.74
C ALA A 117 -1.67 -16.23 -0.98
N PRO A 118 -2.94 -16.41 -0.56
CA PRO A 118 -4.01 -15.40 -0.50
C PRO A 118 -3.88 -14.50 0.76
N TRP A 119 -3.99 -13.19 0.58
CA TRP A 119 -3.92 -12.21 1.68
C TRP A 119 -5.13 -11.27 1.71
N PRO A 120 -5.66 -10.88 2.88
CA PRO A 120 -6.77 -9.94 3.01
C PRO A 120 -6.28 -8.49 3.21
N SER A 121 -7.16 -7.52 3.03
CA SER A 121 -6.87 -6.09 3.26
C SER A 121 -7.96 -5.45 4.13
N GLY A 122 -7.56 -4.70 5.17
CA GLY A 122 -8.49 -3.91 5.98
C GLY A 122 -9.20 -2.83 5.18
N LEU A 123 -8.52 -2.24 4.20
CA LEU A 123 -9.09 -1.28 3.27
C LEU A 123 -10.17 -1.95 2.39
N ALA A 124 -9.88 -3.13 1.82
CA ALA A 124 -10.86 -3.84 1.01
C ALA A 124 -12.06 -4.30 1.84
N GLN A 125 -11.85 -4.79 3.06
CA GLN A 125 -12.95 -5.15 3.96
C GLN A 125 -13.84 -3.93 4.25
N GLY A 126 -13.26 -2.76 4.51
CA GLY A 126 -14.01 -1.53 4.75
C GLY A 126 -14.82 -1.07 3.54
N ASN A 127 -14.20 -1.04 2.35
CA ASN A 127 -14.89 -0.72 1.10
C ASN A 127 -15.98 -1.74 0.79
N GLY A 128 -15.77 -3.01 1.11
CA GLY A 128 -16.75 -4.08 0.94
C GLY A 128 -18.00 -3.86 1.78
N LEU A 129 -17.87 -3.41 3.04
CA LEU A 129 -19.04 -3.07 3.87
C LEU A 129 -19.88 -1.94 3.24
N ILE A 130 -19.24 -0.94 2.64
CA ILE A 130 -19.93 0.16 1.95
C ILE A 130 -20.61 -0.36 0.68
N ALA A 131 -19.86 -1.08 -0.17
CA ALA A 131 -20.35 -1.59 -1.44
C ALA A 131 -21.55 -2.53 -1.24
N LEU A 132 -21.48 -3.44 -0.27
CA LEU A 132 -22.58 -4.34 0.07
C LEU A 132 -23.81 -3.59 0.58
N GLY A 133 -23.65 -2.57 1.43
CA GLY A 133 -24.78 -1.75 1.87
C GLY A 133 -25.45 -1.01 0.71
N MET A 134 -24.65 -0.48 -0.23
CA MET A 134 -25.18 0.17 -1.44
C MET A 134 -25.85 -0.82 -2.38
N LEU A 135 -25.30 -2.03 -2.54
CA LEU A 135 -25.92 -3.10 -3.33
C LEU A 135 -27.23 -3.59 -2.73
N ALA A 136 -27.30 -3.72 -1.41
CA ALA A 136 -28.53 -4.05 -0.70
C ALA A 136 -29.62 -3.00 -0.97
N ASP A 137 -29.30 -1.71 -0.87
CA ASP A 137 -30.23 -0.63 -1.16
C ASP A 137 -30.66 -0.59 -2.64
N TYR A 138 -29.71 -0.84 -3.54
CA TYR A 138 -29.94 -0.81 -4.99
C TYR A 138 -30.80 -1.98 -5.48
N THR A 139 -30.55 -3.18 -4.97
CA THR A 139 -31.16 -4.42 -5.48
C THR A 139 -32.35 -4.89 -4.66
N GLY A 140 -32.42 -4.52 -3.37
CA GLY A 140 -33.35 -5.09 -2.40
C GLY A 140 -33.05 -6.54 -2.02
N ASP A 141 -31.90 -7.10 -2.42
CA ASP A 141 -31.52 -8.49 -2.13
C ASP A 141 -30.87 -8.59 -0.73
N PRO A 142 -31.49 -9.33 0.22
CA PRO A 142 -30.96 -9.45 1.58
C PRO A 142 -29.61 -10.16 1.67
N ALA A 143 -29.19 -10.91 0.64
CA ALA A 143 -27.91 -11.60 0.63
C ALA A 143 -26.72 -10.64 0.78
N TYR A 144 -26.86 -9.38 0.35
CA TYR A 144 -25.82 -8.36 0.51
C TYR A 144 -25.67 -7.92 1.97
N ASP A 145 -26.76 -7.70 2.70
CA ASP A 145 -26.71 -7.35 4.12
C ASP A 145 -26.17 -8.56 4.93
N GLU A 146 -26.58 -9.79 4.62
CA GLU A 146 -26.04 -11.01 5.25
C GLU A 146 -24.52 -11.16 5.03
N THR A 147 -24.07 -10.86 3.81
CA THR A 147 -22.64 -10.89 3.46
C THR A 147 -21.88 -9.78 4.19
N ALA A 148 -22.49 -8.61 4.39
CA ALA A 148 -21.88 -7.51 5.14
C ALA A 148 -21.68 -7.89 6.61
N HIS A 149 -22.67 -8.57 7.22
CA HIS A 149 -22.54 -9.09 8.58
C HIS A 149 -21.39 -10.10 8.71
N ARG A 150 -21.22 -10.99 7.73
CA ARG A 150 -20.08 -11.91 7.69
C ARG A 150 -18.78 -11.16 7.52
N ALA A 151 -18.65 -10.26 6.54
CA ALA A 151 -17.43 -9.49 6.31
C ALA A 151 -17.02 -8.63 7.51
N PHE A 152 -17.98 -8.13 8.29
CA PHE A 152 -17.72 -7.34 9.51
C PHE A 152 -16.99 -8.14 10.60
N THR A 153 -17.09 -9.47 10.60
CA THR A 153 -16.36 -10.33 11.55
C THR A 153 -14.84 -10.13 11.47
N ALA A 154 -14.29 -9.76 10.30
CA ALA A 154 -12.88 -9.42 10.12
C ALA A 154 -12.38 -8.30 11.05
N PHE A 155 -13.27 -7.41 11.53
CA PHE A 155 -12.88 -6.32 12.42
C PHE A 155 -12.97 -6.69 13.91
N THR A 156 -13.74 -7.74 14.24
CA THR A 156 -14.06 -8.13 15.62
C THR A 156 -13.30 -9.37 16.08
N ALA A 157 -13.05 -10.34 15.20
CA ALA A 157 -12.39 -11.60 15.52
C ALA A 157 -11.03 -11.39 16.22
N ASP A 158 -10.73 -12.26 17.18
CA ASP A 158 -9.51 -12.16 17.99
C ASP A 158 -8.26 -12.42 17.16
N ASP A 159 -8.33 -13.38 16.24
CA ASP A 159 -7.28 -13.79 15.29
C ASP A 159 -7.32 -12.99 13.97
N SER A 160 -7.89 -11.79 13.99
CA SER A 160 -8.06 -10.99 12.78
C SER A 160 -6.73 -10.70 12.07
N ARG A 161 -6.64 -11.12 10.79
CA ARG A 161 -5.48 -10.92 9.91
C ARG A 161 -5.24 -9.47 9.49
N ILE A 162 -6.30 -8.65 9.50
CA ILE A 162 -6.27 -7.25 9.06
C ILE A 162 -6.13 -6.25 10.20
N ARG A 163 -5.98 -6.69 11.45
CA ARG A 163 -6.01 -5.82 12.63
C ARG A 163 -4.72 -5.92 13.43
N THR A 164 -4.18 -4.78 13.83
CA THR A 164 -3.14 -4.67 14.85
C THR A 164 -3.75 -4.02 16.08
N THR A 165 -3.49 -4.58 17.26
CA THR A 165 -3.84 -3.95 18.54
C THR A 165 -2.60 -3.23 19.07
N LEU A 166 -2.74 -1.95 19.39
CA LEU A 166 -1.68 -1.12 19.95
C LEU A 166 -1.54 -1.37 21.47
N PRO A 167 -0.41 -0.98 22.10
CA PRO A 167 -0.17 -1.22 23.53
C PRO A 167 -1.23 -0.62 24.47
N ASP A 168 -1.88 0.48 24.07
CA ASP A 168 -2.96 1.13 24.81
C ASP A 168 -4.35 0.50 24.58
N GLY A 169 -4.43 -0.54 23.75
CA GLY A 169 -5.67 -1.22 23.37
C GLY A 169 -6.39 -0.61 22.16
N GLY A 170 -5.86 0.48 21.60
CA GLY A 170 -6.28 1.06 20.32
C GLY A 170 -6.12 0.07 19.17
N LEU A 171 -6.89 0.25 18.11
CA LEU A 171 -6.86 -0.63 16.94
C LEU A 171 -6.34 0.10 15.70
N PHE A 172 -5.57 -0.61 14.88
CA PHE A 172 -5.21 -0.17 13.54
C PHE A 172 -5.56 -1.26 12.53
N PHE A 173 -6.28 -0.90 11.48
CA PHE A 173 -6.64 -1.80 10.39
C PHE A 173 -5.59 -1.72 9.28
N GLN A 174 -4.87 -2.81 9.05
CA GLN A 174 -3.79 -2.89 8.09
C GLN A 174 -4.32 -3.02 6.66
N GLU A 175 -3.78 -2.22 5.75
CA GLU A 175 -4.07 -2.34 4.31
C GLU A 175 -3.44 -3.61 3.72
N TYR A 176 -2.25 -3.99 4.20
CA TYR A 176 -1.48 -5.13 3.70
C TYR A 176 -1.23 -6.12 4.83
N GLU A 177 -1.37 -7.41 4.54
CA GLU A 177 -0.98 -8.47 5.46
C GLU A 177 0.49 -8.84 5.27
N THR A 178 1.33 -8.09 5.98
CA THR A 178 2.78 -8.28 6.03
C THR A 178 3.20 -8.83 7.40
N ALA A 179 4.40 -9.44 7.48
CA ALA A 179 4.95 -9.95 8.74
C ALA A 179 5.19 -8.81 9.75
N ILE A 180 5.64 -7.68 9.22
CA ILE A 180 5.80 -6.42 9.97
C ILE A 180 4.63 -5.49 9.64
N PRO A 181 3.84 -5.02 10.62
CA PRO A 181 2.78 -4.05 10.37
C PRO A 181 3.31 -2.77 9.70
N THR A 182 2.75 -2.44 8.53
CA THR A 182 3.16 -1.27 7.73
C THR A 182 2.50 0.02 8.19
N PHE A 183 1.30 -0.07 8.78
CA PHE A 183 0.49 1.05 9.20
C PHE A 183 0.19 2.04 8.06
N VAL A 184 -0.33 1.56 6.93
CA VAL A 184 -0.73 2.45 5.82
C VAL A 184 -1.93 3.31 6.23
N LEU A 185 -1.78 4.63 6.14
CA LEU A 185 -2.73 5.59 6.71
C LEU A 185 -4.07 5.61 5.96
N ASN A 186 -4.07 5.76 4.63
CA ASN A 186 -5.31 5.82 3.85
C ASN A 186 -6.12 4.54 4.03
N GLY A 187 -5.46 3.37 4.05
CA GLY A 187 -6.14 2.10 4.21
C GLY A 187 -6.84 1.97 5.56
N ASN A 188 -6.22 2.49 6.62
CA ASN A 188 -6.88 2.56 7.92
C ASN A 188 -8.07 3.52 7.93
N LEU A 189 -7.94 4.70 7.32
CA LEU A 189 -9.02 5.69 7.24
C LEU A 189 -10.23 5.15 6.47
N ASP A 190 -10.01 4.51 5.33
CA ASP A 190 -11.08 3.89 4.54
C ASP A 190 -11.75 2.73 5.28
N ALA A 191 -10.97 1.92 5.99
CA ALA A 191 -11.50 0.87 6.86
C ALA A 191 -12.40 1.45 7.96
N LEU A 192 -11.98 2.54 8.62
CA LEU A 192 -12.76 3.24 9.64
C LEU A 192 -14.07 3.82 9.09
N ILE A 193 -14.04 4.39 7.88
CA ILE A 193 -15.24 4.89 7.19
C ILE A 193 -16.21 3.73 6.94
N GLY A 194 -15.71 2.58 6.47
CA GLY A 194 -16.51 1.38 6.25
C GLY A 194 -17.16 0.85 7.54
N VAL A 195 -16.39 0.76 8.62
CA VAL A 195 -16.90 0.33 9.94
C VAL A 195 -17.94 1.32 10.48
N ALA A 196 -17.72 2.63 10.38
CA ALA A 196 -18.70 3.62 10.81
C ALA A 196 -19.98 3.59 9.97
N GLY A 197 -19.84 3.40 8.65
CA GLY A 197 -20.96 3.22 7.72
C GLY A 197 -21.80 2.00 8.09
N TYR A 198 -21.14 0.86 8.35
CA TYR A 198 -21.78 -0.36 8.84
C TYR A 198 -22.49 -0.14 10.18
N ALA A 199 -21.80 0.47 11.15
CA ALA A 199 -22.37 0.73 12.48
C ALA A 199 -23.63 1.60 12.41
N LYS A 200 -23.63 2.61 11.53
CA LYS A 200 -24.78 3.47 11.28
C LYS A 200 -25.92 2.74 10.56
N ARG A 201 -25.61 1.95 9.53
CA ARG A 201 -26.61 1.23 8.72
C ARG A 201 -27.41 0.24 9.56
N TYR A 202 -26.74 -0.50 10.43
CA TYR A 202 -27.34 -1.60 11.19
C TYR A 202 -27.62 -1.27 12.66
N ASP A 203 -27.44 -0.01 13.09
CA ASP A 203 -27.51 0.42 14.50
C ASP A 203 -26.69 -0.48 15.46
N ASP A 204 -25.51 -0.89 15.00
CA ASP A 204 -24.69 -1.89 15.70
C ASP A 204 -23.73 -1.22 16.70
N GLN A 205 -24.04 -1.37 17.99
CA GLN A 205 -23.23 -0.83 19.09
C GLN A 205 -21.85 -1.48 19.22
N LYS A 206 -21.69 -2.75 18.80
CA LYS A 206 -20.37 -3.41 18.77
C LYS A 206 -19.52 -2.79 17.67
N ALA A 207 -20.11 -2.50 16.50
CA ALA A 207 -19.41 -1.80 15.43
C ALA A 207 -18.99 -0.38 15.84
N TRP A 208 -19.83 0.37 16.56
CA TRP A 208 -19.41 1.64 17.15
C TRP A 208 -18.27 1.50 18.16
N ALA A 209 -18.23 0.42 18.95
CA ALA A 209 -17.12 0.15 19.86
C ALA A 209 -15.81 -0.12 19.10
N ILE A 210 -15.86 -0.90 18.02
CA ILE A 210 -14.71 -1.15 17.14
C ILE A 210 -14.24 0.14 16.47
N PHE A 211 -15.15 0.95 15.93
CA PHE A 211 -14.83 2.26 15.35
C PHE A 211 -14.11 3.16 16.36
N ARG A 212 -14.63 3.28 17.60
CA ARG A 212 -14.02 4.10 18.65
C ARG A 212 -12.61 3.63 18.98
N ARG A 213 -12.39 2.32 19.18
CA ARG A 213 -11.04 1.78 19.40
C ARG A 213 -10.10 2.04 18.22
N GLY A 214 -10.63 2.01 17.01
CA GLY A 214 -9.89 2.38 15.80
C GLY A 214 -9.52 3.87 15.75
N ILE A 215 -10.41 4.76 16.18
CA ILE A 215 -10.12 6.19 16.34
C ILE A 215 -9.08 6.43 17.43
N ASP A 216 -9.13 5.70 18.54
CA ASP A 216 -8.13 5.80 19.61
C ASP A 216 -6.75 5.37 19.09
N GLY A 217 -6.67 4.26 18.35
CA GLY A 217 -5.43 3.84 17.72
C GLY A 217 -4.92 4.80 16.64
N LEU A 218 -5.83 5.39 15.85
CA LEU A 218 -5.48 6.45 14.91
C LEU A 218 -4.90 7.66 15.65
N ARG A 219 -5.49 8.12 16.76
CA ARG A 219 -4.99 9.28 17.52
C ARG A 219 -3.60 9.05 18.10
N GLU A 220 -3.32 7.83 18.57
CA GLU A 220 -2.01 7.45 19.08
C GLU A 220 -0.94 7.48 17.96
N LEU A 221 -1.28 6.99 16.76
CA LEU A 221 -0.33 6.90 15.66
C LEU A 221 -0.25 8.16 14.79
N LEU A 222 -1.30 8.97 14.70
CA LEU A 222 -1.40 10.11 13.79
C LEU A 222 -0.20 11.08 13.88
N PRO A 223 0.32 11.44 15.07
CA PRO A 223 1.51 12.29 15.17
C PRO A 223 2.73 11.69 14.47
N ARG A 224 2.83 10.36 14.41
CA ARG A 224 3.93 9.64 13.75
C ARG A 224 3.84 9.68 12.23
N PHE A 225 2.69 10.01 11.66
CA PHE A 225 2.57 10.25 10.22
C PHE A 225 2.99 11.66 9.83
N SER A 226 3.10 12.61 10.76
CA SER A 226 3.61 13.94 10.45
C SER A 226 5.11 13.89 10.10
N VAL A 227 5.46 14.50 8.98
CA VAL A 227 6.83 14.67 8.53
C VAL A 227 7.07 16.14 8.24
N THR A 228 7.93 16.77 9.03
CA THR A 228 8.39 18.13 8.79
C THR A 228 9.34 18.16 7.61
N THR A 229 9.01 18.94 6.58
CA THR A 229 9.89 19.24 5.46
C THR A 229 10.23 20.74 5.46
N PRO A 230 11.28 21.17 4.73
CA PRO A 230 11.55 22.61 4.56
C PRO A 230 10.37 23.40 3.95
N GLN A 231 9.47 22.72 3.24
CA GLN A 231 8.29 23.30 2.60
C GLN A 231 7.04 23.27 3.49
N GLY A 232 7.12 22.68 4.69
CA GLY A 232 6.03 22.54 5.65
C GLY A 232 5.80 21.10 6.10
N GLU A 233 4.73 20.89 6.86
CA GLU A 233 4.31 19.56 7.30
C GLU A 233 3.62 18.79 6.18
N VAL A 234 4.03 17.53 5.97
CA VAL A 234 3.37 16.57 5.09
C VAL A 234 3.04 15.29 5.85
N SER A 235 2.12 14.49 5.34
CA SER A 235 1.84 13.16 5.89
C SER A 235 2.70 12.10 5.20
N ALA A 236 3.34 11.25 5.99
CA ALA A 236 3.82 9.96 5.53
C ALA A 236 2.63 9.09 5.11
N TYR A 237 2.87 8.21 4.13
CA TYR A 237 1.90 7.25 3.65
C TYR A 237 1.73 6.07 4.62
N ASP A 238 2.85 5.63 5.20
CA ASP A 238 2.97 4.48 6.10
C ASP A 238 4.00 4.78 7.21
N LEU A 239 4.13 3.86 8.17
CA LEU A 239 5.13 3.96 9.25
C LEU A 239 6.30 2.98 9.05
N ILE A 240 6.50 2.44 7.85
CA ILE A 240 7.65 1.57 7.57
C ILE A 240 8.96 2.29 7.83
N ARG A 241 8.99 3.61 7.56
CA ARG A 241 10.14 4.49 7.85
C ARG A 241 10.63 4.45 9.30
N LEU A 242 9.84 3.94 10.24
CA LEU A 242 10.19 3.85 11.66
C LEU A 242 10.79 2.50 12.05
N HIS A 243 10.88 1.55 11.11
CA HIS A 243 11.56 0.28 11.34
C HIS A 243 13.04 0.45 11.00
N PRO A 244 13.96 0.19 11.94
CA PRO A 244 15.39 0.49 11.77
C PRO A 244 16.04 -0.24 10.58
N ASP A 245 15.48 -1.39 10.19
CA ASP A 245 15.97 -2.22 9.08
C ASP A 245 15.27 -1.92 7.74
N LEU A 246 14.21 -1.10 7.72
CA LEU A 246 13.36 -0.86 6.55
C LEU A 246 13.42 0.61 6.14
N ARG A 247 14.14 0.85 5.04
CA ARG A 247 14.48 2.20 4.55
C ARG A 247 13.25 3.02 4.18
N LEU A 248 13.39 4.33 4.41
CA LEU A 248 12.48 5.42 4.09
C LEU A 248 11.79 5.27 2.71
N ARG A 249 10.46 5.40 2.67
CA ARG A 249 9.67 5.67 1.46
C ARG A 249 8.97 7.02 1.63
N ALA A 250 9.20 7.93 0.68
CA ALA A 250 8.43 9.16 0.56
C ALA A 250 7.59 9.07 -0.72
N SER A 251 6.28 9.29 -0.63
CA SER A 251 5.43 9.55 -1.80
C SER A 251 4.97 11.00 -1.78
N GLY A 252 5.34 11.79 -2.79
CA GLY A 252 4.90 13.16 -2.95
C GLY A 252 5.98 14.07 -3.53
N GLY A 253 5.73 14.56 -4.75
CA GLY A 253 6.56 15.54 -5.45
C GLY A 253 6.29 15.52 -6.96
N SER A 254 5.18 16.11 -7.41
CA SER A 254 4.98 16.46 -8.83
C SER A 254 5.59 17.85 -9.11
N ALA A 255 6.43 17.96 -10.13
CA ALA A 255 7.00 19.22 -10.58
C ALA A 255 5.93 20.21 -11.08
N THR A 256 6.15 21.51 -10.90
CA THR A 256 5.31 22.58 -11.48
C THR A 256 5.86 23.01 -12.84
N VAL A 257 4.97 23.26 -13.80
CA VAL A 257 5.26 23.75 -15.16
C VAL A 257 5.09 25.27 -15.21
N ASP A 258 6.03 26.01 -15.81
CA ASP A 258 5.91 27.46 -16.05
C ASP A 258 5.33 27.73 -17.46
N LEU A 259 4.27 28.54 -17.53
CA LEU A 259 3.52 28.90 -18.74
C LEU A 259 3.74 30.35 -19.22
N SER A 260 4.73 31.06 -18.68
CA SER A 260 4.89 32.51 -18.95
C SER A 260 5.62 32.87 -20.26
N GLY A 261 6.10 31.91 -21.05
CA GLY A 261 6.81 32.16 -22.32
C GLY A 261 5.87 32.24 -23.54
N PRO A 262 6.01 33.22 -24.45
CA PRO A 262 5.11 33.37 -25.59
C PRO A 262 5.20 32.24 -26.63
N GLN A 263 6.14 31.31 -26.50
CA GLN A 263 6.24 30.08 -27.29
C GLN A 263 6.70 28.87 -26.45
N GLY A 264 5.78 28.26 -25.70
CA GLY A 264 5.90 26.87 -25.23
C GLY A 264 6.71 26.62 -23.96
N PHE A 265 6.08 25.83 -23.08
CA PHE A 265 6.45 25.23 -21.79
C PHE A 265 7.95 24.99 -21.47
N THR A 266 8.36 25.26 -20.21
CA THR A 266 9.59 24.71 -19.57
C THR A 266 9.29 24.26 -18.13
N ALA A 267 9.86 23.13 -17.68
CA ALA A 267 9.72 22.59 -16.32
C ALA A 267 11.11 22.44 -15.66
N SER A 268 11.22 22.69 -14.35
CA SER A 268 12.46 22.47 -13.57
C SER A 268 12.15 22.08 -12.12
N ALA A 269 12.97 21.22 -11.53
CA ALA A 269 12.89 20.78 -10.14
C ALA A 269 14.28 20.83 -9.50
N THR A 270 14.41 21.54 -8.37
CA THR A 270 15.63 21.56 -7.55
C THR A 270 15.22 21.49 -6.08
N ILE A 271 15.67 20.45 -5.38
CA ILE A 271 15.50 20.31 -3.92
C ILE A 271 16.86 20.62 -3.30
N GLU A 272 17.01 21.81 -2.71
CA GLU A 272 18.12 22.09 -1.79
C GLU A 272 17.57 22.14 -0.35
N PRO A 273 18.10 21.34 0.60
CA PRO A 273 17.78 21.49 2.00
C PRO A 273 18.51 22.72 2.58
N SER A 274 17.77 23.59 3.28
CA SER A 274 18.38 24.67 4.07
C SER A 274 18.81 24.11 5.45
N PRO A 275 20.07 24.33 5.87
CA PRO A 275 20.57 23.86 7.16
C PRO A 275 19.99 24.73 8.28
N GLY A 276 19.16 24.14 9.13
CA GLY A 276 18.76 24.70 10.42
C GLY A 276 19.66 24.17 11.53
N ASP A 277 20.11 25.06 12.41
CA ASP A 277 21.03 24.78 13.52
C ASP A 277 20.53 23.64 14.42
N SER A 278 21.09 22.43 14.26
CA SER A 278 21.00 21.34 15.23
C SER A 278 22.43 20.86 15.55
N PRO A 279 22.88 20.94 16.81
CA PRO A 279 24.28 20.77 17.19
C PRO A 279 24.79 19.32 17.17
N GLU A 280 23.95 18.34 16.83
CA GLU A 280 24.28 16.91 16.86
C GLU A 280 24.24 16.23 15.47
N LEU A 281 24.26 17.02 14.41
CA LEU A 281 24.34 16.50 13.04
C LEU A 281 25.79 16.37 12.60
N ILE A 282 26.20 15.14 12.25
CA ILE A 282 27.43 14.93 11.49
C ILE A 282 27.14 15.29 10.03
N THR A 283 27.93 16.22 9.48
CA THR A 283 27.78 16.68 8.10
C THR A 283 29.10 16.50 7.34
N ASN A 284 29.05 15.88 6.17
CA ASN A 284 30.16 15.89 5.20
C ASN A 284 29.82 16.87 4.06
N GLY A 285 29.71 18.16 4.40
CA GLY A 285 29.26 19.20 3.46
C GLY A 285 30.25 19.54 2.34
N GLY A 286 31.51 19.11 2.47
CA GLY A 286 32.59 19.42 1.52
C GLY A 286 32.81 18.40 0.40
N PHE A 287 32.05 17.30 0.38
CA PHE A 287 32.30 16.14 -0.49
C PHE A 287 33.72 15.58 -0.37
N GLU A 288 34.34 15.73 0.80
CA GLU A 288 35.68 15.22 1.03
C GLU A 288 35.69 13.69 0.88
N GLN A 289 36.73 13.16 0.25
CA GLN A 289 36.89 11.73 0.06
C GLN A 289 37.09 11.08 1.44
N LEU A 290 36.02 10.51 1.99
CA LEU A 290 36.09 9.68 3.19
C LEU A 290 36.77 8.38 2.80
N ASP A 291 38.07 8.26 3.09
CA ASP A 291 38.78 6.99 2.98
C ASP A 291 38.04 5.95 3.83
N ALA A 292 37.91 4.72 3.33
CA ALA A 292 37.15 3.66 3.98
C ALA A 292 37.75 3.23 5.35
N SER A 293 38.83 3.87 5.77
CA SER A 293 39.51 3.73 7.07
C SER A 293 39.59 5.02 7.91
N GLY A 294 38.87 6.08 7.58
CA GLY A 294 38.95 7.40 8.25
C GLY A 294 38.26 7.49 9.63
N SER A 295 38.79 8.36 10.50
CA SER A 295 38.53 8.49 11.95
C SER A 295 37.22 9.19 12.36
N ASP A 296 36.44 9.72 11.43
CA ASP A 296 35.25 10.56 11.72
C ASP A 296 33.91 9.83 11.46
N ARG A 297 33.98 8.52 11.25
CA ARG A 297 32.83 7.64 11.02
C ARG A 297 32.68 6.69 12.22
N PRO A 298 31.46 6.41 12.71
CA PRO A 298 31.26 5.31 13.66
C PRO A 298 31.83 3.99 13.08
N GLU A 299 32.48 3.19 13.94
CA GLU A 299 33.26 2.02 13.53
C GLU A 299 32.45 1.00 12.71
N ASP A 300 31.16 0.87 13.02
CA ASP A 300 30.21 -0.11 12.50
C ASP A 300 29.54 0.29 11.18
N TRP A 301 29.71 1.53 10.73
CA TRP A 301 29.08 1.99 9.51
C TRP A 301 29.57 1.19 8.28
N LYS A 302 28.75 1.07 7.24
CA LYS A 302 29.17 0.51 5.95
C LYS A 302 28.52 1.30 4.83
N ALA A 303 29.30 1.62 3.80
CA ALA A 303 28.80 2.21 2.57
C ALA A 303 29.03 1.20 1.43
N ILE A 304 27.95 0.78 0.77
CA ILE A 304 27.98 -0.12 -0.39
C ILE A 304 27.50 0.69 -1.59
N ILE A 305 28.34 0.79 -2.61
CA ILE A 305 28.04 1.48 -3.86
C ILE A 305 27.80 0.42 -4.94
N THR A 306 26.62 0.42 -5.55
CA THR A 306 26.25 -0.50 -6.63
C THR A 306 25.91 0.34 -7.87
N ALA A 307 26.44 0.02 -9.05
CA ALA A 307 26.21 0.78 -10.27
C ALA A 307 25.95 -0.14 -11.49
N GLY A 308 25.22 0.35 -12.50
CA GLY A 308 24.93 -0.38 -13.75
C GLY A 308 24.97 0.51 -15.02
N GLY A 309 25.50 -0.05 -16.13
CA GLY A 309 25.56 0.56 -17.48
C GLY A 309 26.95 0.51 -18.14
N ASP A 310 27.00 0.66 -19.48
CA ASP A 310 28.13 0.36 -20.41
C ASP A 310 29.50 1.06 -20.20
N ASN A 311 29.79 1.62 -19.02
CA ASN A 311 31.14 2.04 -18.64
C ASN A 311 31.53 1.65 -17.21
N PHE A 312 30.91 0.59 -16.65
CA PHE A 312 31.40 -0.10 -15.46
C PHE A 312 31.73 -1.55 -15.82
N ALA A 313 33.00 -1.95 -15.72
CA ALA A 313 33.43 -3.33 -15.92
C ALA A 313 33.98 -3.89 -14.60
N PHE A 314 33.29 -4.88 -14.02
CA PHE A 314 33.81 -5.87 -13.05
C PHE A 314 32.95 -7.17 -13.13
N PRO A 315 33.48 -8.34 -12.73
CA PRO A 315 33.97 -9.42 -13.60
C PRO A 315 32.88 -10.29 -14.26
N ASP A 316 31.59 -10.07 -14.00
CA ASP A 316 30.54 -11.08 -14.25
C ASP A 316 29.45 -10.57 -15.23
N GLY A 317 29.90 -10.08 -16.39
CA GLY A 317 29.33 -10.36 -17.72
C GLY A 317 27.86 -10.11 -18.11
N HIS A 318 26.95 -9.62 -17.27
CA HIS A 318 25.54 -9.43 -17.66
C HIS A 318 25.12 -7.96 -17.78
N ALA A 319 24.84 -7.53 -19.01
CA ALA A 319 24.43 -6.17 -19.37
C ALA A 319 22.93 -5.96 -19.15
N TYR A 320 22.57 -4.91 -18.41
CA TYR A 320 21.20 -4.39 -18.31
C TYR A 320 21.10 -3.11 -19.13
N GLU A 321 20.34 -3.14 -20.23
CA GLU A 321 20.03 -1.95 -21.01
C GLU A 321 18.99 -1.06 -20.29
N GLY A 322 19.27 0.24 -20.16
CA GLY A 322 18.21 1.25 -20.12
C GLY A 322 18.22 2.30 -19.01
N ARG A 323 18.96 2.16 -17.90
CA ARG A 323 19.08 3.25 -16.89
C ARG A 323 20.48 3.23 -16.27
N ARG A 324 21.18 4.37 -16.33
CA ARG A 324 22.44 4.57 -15.59
C ARG A 324 22.08 5.01 -14.18
N PHE A 325 22.39 4.21 -13.18
CA PHE A 325 22.15 4.56 -11.79
C PHE A 325 23.35 4.18 -10.93
N ALA A 326 23.62 4.99 -9.91
CA ALA A 326 24.47 4.65 -8.79
C ALA A 326 23.56 4.54 -7.57
N GLN A 327 23.45 3.33 -7.02
CA GLN A 327 22.73 3.07 -5.79
C GLN A 327 23.75 3.00 -4.65
N ILE A 328 23.71 4.00 -3.79
CA ILE A 328 24.52 4.04 -2.57
C ILE A 328 23.64 3.60 -1.41
N THR A 329 24.17 2.66 -0.65
CA THR A 329 23.55 2.08 0.53
C THR A 329 24.45 2.37 1.72
N THR A 330 23.93 3.02 2.75
CA THR A 330 24.61 3.18 4.04
C THR A 330 23.88 2.35 5.11
N SER A 331 24.61 1.82 6.08
CA SER A 331 24.07 1.09 7.25
C SER A 331 24.93 1.34 8.49
N GLY A 332 24.32 1.41 9.67
CA GLY A 332 24.97 1.49 10.99
C GLY A 332 23.93 1.25 12.11
N GLU A 333 24.37 0.78 13.28
CA GLU A 333 23.54 0.61 14.48
C GLU A 333 23.59 1.89 15.35
N GLY A 334 22.46 2.29 15.94
CA GLY A 334 22.38 3.46 16.82
C GLY A 334 22.34 4.81 16.10
N TRP A 335 22.22 4.84 14.77
CA TRP A 335 22.17 6.06 13.96
C TRP A 335 21.17 5.93 12.81
N GLU A 336 20.53 7.05 12.42
CA GLU A 336 19.68 7.12 11.22
C GLU A 336 20.19 8.18 10.24
N VAL A 337 20.19 7.82 8.95
CA VAL A 337 20.53 8.74 7.85
C VAL A 337 19.27 9.49 7.44
N LEU A 338 19.29 10.80 7.66
CA LEU A 338 18.18 11.72 7.39
C LEU A 338 18.10 12.11 5.91
N GLY A 339 19.23 12.05 5.20
CA GLY A 339 19.31 12.37 3.79
C GLY A 339 20.70 12.14 3.22
N GLN A 340 20.77 12.02 1.90
CA GLN A 340 22.03 11.87 1.16
C GLN A 340 22.00 12.72 -0.11
N THR A 341 23.16 13.23 -0.49
CA THR A 341 23.38 13.98 -1.72
C THR A 341 24.56 13.37 -2.46
N VAL A 342 24.38 13.13 -3.76
CA VAL A 342 25.43 12.71 -4.66
C VAL A 342 25.76 13.90 -5.55
N GLY A 343 27.02 14.33 -5.58
CA GLY A 343 27.46 15.40 -6.46
C GLY A 343 27.20 15.05 -7.93
N SER A 344 26.79 16.03 -8.73
CA SER A 344 26.56 15.86 -10.17
C SER A 344 27.85 15.71 -10.98
N GLU A 345 29.01 16.05 -10.39
CA GLU A 345 30.32 15.97 -11.00
C GLU A 345 31.11 14.75 -10.49
N GLN A 346 31.81 14.06 -11.40
CA GLN A 346 32.78 13.02 -11.02
C GLN A 346 33.94 13.67 -10.26
N VAL A 347 34.25 13.16 -9.06
CA VAL A 347 35.41 13.61 -8.26
C VAL A 347 36.72 12.96 -8.76
N GLY A 348 36.65 12.22 -9.87
CA GLY A 348 37.78 11.58 -10.55
C GLY A 348 37.32 10.40 -11.42
N LYS A 349 38.27 9.67 -12.02
CA LYS A 349 37.97 8.45 -12.81
C LYS A 349 37.27 7.41 -11.93
N GLY A 350 35.95 7.31 -12.06
CA GLY A 350 35.14 6.27 -11.39
C GLY A 350 34.83 6.53 -9.91
N SER A 351 35.16 7.71 -9.38
CA SER A 351 34.90 8.08 -7.97
C SER A 351 33.88 9.21 -7.88
N TYR A 352 32.90 9.05 -7.00
CA TYR A 352 31.87 10.04 -6.70
C TYR A 352 31.97 10.45 -5.24
N GLY A 353 31.79 11.75 -4.96
CA GLY A 353 31.68 12.29 -3.61
C GLY A 353 30.25 12.14 -3.10
N ILE A 354 30.09 11.72 -1.85
CA ILE A 354 28.79 11.51 -1.21
C ILE A 354 28.74 12.34 0.07
N SER A 355 27.74 13.20 0.16
CA SER A 355 27.39 13.91 1.37
C SER A 355 26.19 13.25 2.02
N PHE A 356 26.15 13.20 3.34
CA PHE A 356 25.02 12.67 4.09
C PHE A 356 24.79 13.50 5.35
N TYR A 357 23.58 13.34 5.88
CA TYR A 357 23.14 13.89 7.16
C TYR A 357 22.63 12.73 8.00
N ALA A 358 23.11 12.61 9.23
CA ALA A 358 22.69 11.56 10.14
C ALA A 358 22.56 12.07 11.58
N ARG A 359 21.76 11.37 12.39
CA ARG A 359 21.62 11.59 13.84
C ARG A 359 21.59 10.28 14.60
N GLU A 360 21.90 10.32 15.89
CA GLU A 360 21.83 9.16 16.79
C GLU A 360 20.36 8.75 17.01
N THR A 361 20.07 7.45 17.00
CA THR A 361 18.72 6.94 17.26
C THR A 361 18.54 6.68 18.75
N ALA A 362 17.41 7.13 19.31
CA ALA A 362 16.97 6.65 20.62
C ALA A 362 16.64 5.14 20.51
N GLU A 363 16.83 4.40 21.61
CA GLU A 363 16.62 2.93 21.67
C GLU A 363 15.37 2.47 20.91
N ASP A 364 15.53 1.40 20.12
CA ASP A 364 14.49 0.79 19.28
C ASP A 364 13.21 0.48 20.09
N PRO A 365 12.11 1.24 19.88
CA PRO A 365 10.87 1.02 20.60
C PRO A 365 10.08 -0.21 20.10
N TRP A 366 10.56 -0.89 19.05
CA TRP A 366 9.85 -1.99 18.37
C TRP A 366 10.48 -3.37 18.54
N LYS A 367 11.50 -3.46 19.41
CA LYS A 367 12.21 -4.71 19.79
C LYS A 367 11.26 -5.68 20.51
N GLY A 368 10.36 -6.32 19.75
CA GLY A 368 9.35 -7.26 20.24
C GLY A 368 8.06 -7.38 19.43
N HIS A 369 7.88 -6.63 18.32
CA HIS A 369 6.61 -6.57 17.59
C HIS A 369 6.55 -7.45 16.31
N ARG A 370 7.41 -8.47 16.21
CA ARG A 370 7.28 -9.49 15.17
C ARG A 370 5.99 -10.26 15.41
N ARG A 371 5.10 -10.33 14.42
CA ARG A 371 3.95 -11.26 14.50
C ARG A 371 4.51 -12.68 14.59
N GLY A 372 4.15 -13.37 15.68
CA GLY A 372 4.52 -14.76 15.94
C GLY A 372 3.69 -15.74 15.14
#